data_AF-A0A3D2UXV5-F1
#
_entry.id   AF-A0A3D2UXV5-F1
#
_cell.length_a   1.000
_cell.length_b   1.000
_cell.length_c   1.000
_cell.angle_alpha   90.00
_cell.angle_beta   90.00
_cell.angle_gamma   90.00
#
_symmetry.space_group_name_H-M   'P 1'
#
loop_
_entity.id
_entity.type
_entity.pdbx_description
1 polymer ?
#
loop_
_entity_poly.entity_id
_entity_poly.type
_entity_poly.pdbx_seq_one_letter_code
_entity_poly.pdbx_strand_id
1 'polypeptide(L)'
;MPVISIIGPKGGIGKTTLAINTAAALTHSLGKSLTHDSVCLFDLDLRLPTISSILESHPRKTFYDLFETLANKTYQIDFLQSIYRIVTIFQAYLDNEIKRDNPQLEKGLALYKTLNIELFHFSEFPFGNHFYELFLERGQIYTVGQIRTLRPILKKMDMGQFKQVLKKHEANSRPTPDEYINYIEEFKFSLLGGEVPILGKRSHRKRINEPAFLLLFLEFVNDLMERFHYVVLDTPAGGVNHLSSLMNSIDQIIFIFDMSNNIAINGSIDALHSFIDYYEDFYQNYQQGKLSGLDKAYVNRMIASKGEAAVTEILANKKFGIIFNRCQQSREIANGLDQLREYLDTLDQYEKYKDRIHTVGMVPHHKIINITNNRGTLFYDKDRALSNYINRVAENIINENKFCPTLSNSNDEIIQFLQKNGKGGLLGNIKRIASSLG
;
A
#
# COMPACT_ATOMS: atom_id res chain seq x y z
N MET A 1 -1.60 2.55 -14.74
CA MET A 1 -2.12 1.64 -13.70
C MET A 1 -2.31 2.48 -12.46
N PRO A 2 -3.54 2.83 -12.04
CA PRO A 2 -3.72 3.64 -10.86
C PRO A 2 -3.98 2.75 -9.64
N VAL A 3 -3.13 2.90 -8.64
CA VAL A 3 -3.40 2.52 -7.25
C VAL A 3 -4.10 3.69 -6.58
N ILE A 4 -5.36 3.47 -6.22
CA ILE A 4 -6.24 4.46 -5.61
C ILE A 4 -6.40 4.15 -4.14
N SER A 5 -6.11 5.11 -3.28
CA SER A 5 -6.35 4.98 -1.84
C SER A 5 -7.52 5.84 -1.41
N ILE A 6 -8.49 5.24 -0.73
CA ILE A 6 -9.61 5.95 -0.13
C ILE A 6 -9.33 6.13 1.36
N ILE A 7 -9.19 7.38 1.78
CA ILE A 7 -8.80 7.73 3.14
C ILE A 7 -9.80 8.67 3.79
N GLY A 8 -9.78 8.69 5.12
CA GLY A 8 -10.49 9.71 5.87
C GLY A 8 -10.26 9.62 7.38
N PRO A 9 -10.77 10.61 8.12
CA PRO A 9 -10.29 10.92 9.47
C PRO A 9 -10.61 9.86 10.52
N LYS A 10 -11.73 9.15 10.35
CA LYS A 10 -12.28 8.29 11.40
C LYS A 10 -12.97 7.04 10.86
N GLY A 11 -13.28 6.13 11.76
CA GLY A 11 -14.15 4.98 11.48
C GLY A 11 -15.58 5.42 11.18
N GLY A 12 -16.32 4.62 10.42
CA GLY A 12 -17.75 4.84 10.20
C GLY A 12 -18.14 6.01 9.29
N ILE A 13 -17.21 6.60 8.52
CA ILE A 13 -17.51 7.64 7.50
C ILE A 13 -17.84 7.07 6.12
N GLY A 14 -17.82 5.73 5.96
CA GLY A 14 -18.13 5.07 4.69
C GLY A 14 -16.93 4.76 3.78
N LYS A 15 -15.69 4.71 4.28
CA LYS A 15 -14.48 4.31 3.51
C LYS A 15 -14.68 3.00 2.76
N THR A 16 -14.87 1.93 3.51
CA THR A 16 -15.10 0.57 2.99
C THR A 16 -16.27 0.51 2.00
N THR A 17 -17.40 1.14 2.34
CA THR A 17 -18.55 1.22 1.44
C THR A 17 -18.19 1.89 0.11
N LEU A 18 -17.49 3.03 0.14
CA LEU A 18 -17.06 3.71 -1.08
C LEU A 18 -16.03 2.90 -1.86
N ALA A 19 -15.09 2.24 -1.19
CA ALA A 19 -14.08 1.39 -1.82
C ALA A 19 -14.71 0.23 -2.59
N ILE A 20 -15.63 -0.51 -1.96
CA ILE A 20 -16.37 -1.62 -2.61
C ILE A 20 -17.16 -1.13 -3.82
N ASN A 21 -17.94 -0.05 -3.66
CA ASN A 21 -18.78 0.43 -4.76
C ASN A 21 -17.94 1.06 -5.89
N THR A 22 -16.80 1.69 -5.57
CA THR A 22 -15.87 2.23 -6.58
C THR A 22 -15.21 1.10 -7.38
N ALA A 23 -14.81 0.00 -6.74
CA ALA A 23 -14.30 -1.18 -7.43
C ALA A 23 -15.35 -1.76 -8.40
N ALA A 24 -16.61 -1.84 -7.99
CA ALA A 24 -17.72 -2.28 -8.85
C ALA A 24 -17.93 -1.33 -10.06
N ALA A 25 -17.85 -0.02 -9.86
CA ALA A 25 -18.00 0.96 -10.94
C ALA A 25 -16.82 0.96 -11.94
N LEU A 26 -15.59 0.78 -11.45
CA LEU A 26 -14.41 0.59 -12.31
C LEU A 26 -14.56 -0.67 -13.17
N THR A 27 -15.02 -1.76 -12.55
CA THR A 27 -15.31 -3.03 -13.23
C THR A 27 -16.36 -2.84 -14.33
N HIS A 28 -17.45 -2.13 -14.04
CA HIS A 28 -18.47 -1.82 -15.03
C HIS A 28 -17.92 -0.98 -16.20
N SER A 29 -17.08 0.00 -15.90
CA SER A 29 -16.49 0.92 -16.90
C SER A 29 -15.56 0.21 -17.89
N LEU A 30 -14.94 -0.92 -17.48
CA LEU A 30 -14.06 -1.71 -18.34
C LEU A 30 -14.80 -2.57 -19.37
N GLY A 31 -16.07 -2.91 -19.13
CA GLY A 31 -16.93 -3.60 -20.10
C GLY A 31 -16.29 -4.86 -20.69
N LYS A 32 -16.03 -4.86 -22.01
CA LYS A 32 -15.48 -6.01 -22.75
C LYS A 32 -13.99 -6.26 -22.49
N SER A 33 -13.26 -5.29 -21.94
CA SER A 33 -11.84 -5.42 -21.61
C SER A 33 -11.60 -6.02 -20.23
N LEU A 34 -12.67 -6.45 -19.56
CA LEU A 34 -12.64 -6.99 -18.21
C LEU A 34 -12.02 -8.40 -18.19
N THR A 35 -11.11 -8.60 -17.23
CA THR A 35 -10.48 -9.88 -16.91
C THR A 35 -10.44 -10.06 -15.39
N HIS A 36 -10.04 -11.23 -14.91
CA HIS A 36 -9.86 -11.49 -13.46
C HIS A 36 -8.84 -10.54 -12.82
N ASP A 37 -7.89 -10.04 -13.61
CA ASP A 37 -6.80 -9.16 -13.21
C ASP A 37 -7.10 -7.68 -13.54
N SER A 38 -8.37 -7.32 -13.70
CA SER A 38 -8.73 -5.94 -14.04
C SER A 38 -8.84 -5.01 -12.84
N VAL A 39 -9.58 -5.42 -11.80
CA VAL A 39 -9.83 -4.58 -10.62
C VAL A 39 -9.57 -5.41 -9.37
N CYS A 40 -8.74 -4.90 -8.48
CA CYS A 40 -8.52 -5.47 -7.15
C CYS A 40 -8.94 -4.48 -6.07
N LEU A 41 -9.73 -4.95 -5.11
CA LEU A 41 -10.00 -4.27 -3.86
C LEU A 41 -9.07 -4.85 -2.79
N PHE A 42 -8.34 -4.00 -2.10
CA PHE A 42 -7.39 -4.38 -1.08
C PHE A 42 -7.88 -3.88 0.28
N ASP A 43 -8.21 -4.81 1.19
CA ASP A 43 -8.56 -4.49 2.58
C ASP A 43 -7.30 -4.31 3.44
N LEU A 44 -6.82 -3.08 3.62
CA LEU A 44 -5.62 -2.79 4.43
C LEU A 44 -5.93 -2.58 5.91
N ASP A 45 -7.17 -2.76 6.37
CA ASP A 45 -7.44 -2.80 7.80
C ASP A 45 -7.01 -4.14 8.39
N LEU A 46 -5.69 -4.27 8.62
CA LEU A 46 -5.08 -5.50 9.15
C LEU A 46 -5.57 -5.88 10.55
N ARG A 47 -6.27 -4.99 11.26
CA ARG A 47 -6.76 -5.24 12.62
C ARG A 47 -8.20 -5.68 12.65
N LEU A 48 -9.04 -5.07 11.82
CA LEU A 48 -10.46 -5.33 11.72
C LEU A 48 -10.84 -5.36 10.24
N PRO A 49 -10.37 -6.36 9.47
CA PRO A 49 -10.74 -6.46 8.08
C PRO A 49 -12.24 -6.73 7.99
N THR A 50 -12.93 -5.99 7.13
CA THR A 50 -14.40 -5.99 7.08
C THR A 50 -14.93 -6.37 5.71
N ILE A 51 -14.15 -6.24 4.65
CA ILE A 51 -14.66 -6.38 3.28
C ILE A 51 -15.12 -7.81 3.00
N SER A 52 -14.33 -8.81 3.40
CA SER A 52 -14.71 -10.21 3.16
C SER A 52 -16.01 -10.59 3.86
N SER A 53 -16.22 -10.11 5.09
CA SER A 53 -17.47 -10.28 5.83
C SER A 53 -18.62 -9.51 5.20
N ILE A 54 -18.38 -8.28 4.71
CA ILE A 54 -19.40 -7.47 4.04
C ILE A 54 -19.80 -8.10 2.70
N LEU A 55 -18.90 -8.76 1.98
CA LEU A 55 -19.20 -9.36 0.68
C LEU A 55 -19.52 -10.86 0.76
N GLU A 56 -19.67 -11.40 1.97
CA GLU A 56 -19.82 -12.85 2.22
C GLU A 56 -18.81 -13.71 1.43
N SER A 57 -17.59 -13.20 1.29
CA SER A 57 -16.54 -13.85 0.52
C SER A 57 -15.63 -14.65 1.45
N HIS A 58 -15.26 -15.86 1.05
CA HIS A 58 -14.43 -16.77 1.86
C HIS A 58 -13.05 -16.98 1.20
N PRO A 59 -12.07 -16.08 1.44
CA PRO A 59 -10.75 -16.20 0.83
C PRO A 59 -10.03 -17.46 1.31
N ARG A 60 -9.27 -18.10 0.40
CA ARG A 60 -8.51 -19.32 0.70
C ARG A 60 -7.35 -19.09 1.67
N LYS A 61 -6.69 -17.95 1.55
CA LYS A 61 -5.64 -17.48 2.47
C LYS A 61 -5.87 -16.02 2.79
N THR A 62 -5.48 -15.63 4.00
CA THR A 62 -5.61 -14.25 4.47
C THR A 62 -4.24 -13.64 4.76
N PHE A 63 -4.19 -12.38 5.19
CA PHE A 63 -2.93 -11.79 5.65
C PHE A 63 -2.34 -12.49 6.87
N TYR A 64 -3.15 -13.21 7.64
CA TYR A 64 -2.61 -14.07 8.68
C TYR A 64 -1.65 -15.11 8.08
N ASP A 65 -2.12 -15.86 7.09
CA ASP A 65 -1.33 -16.90 6.42
C ASP A 65 -0.11 -16.31 5.69
N LEU A 66 -0.27 -15.10 5.16
CA LEU A 66 0.83 -14.36 4.55
C LEU A 66 1.91 -14.07 5.59
N PHE A 67 1.58 -13.40 6.69
CA PHE A 67 2.55 -13.08 7.74
C PHE A 67 3.18 -14.33 8.38
N GLU A 68 2.45 -15.44 8.50
CA GLU A 68 3.03 -16.73 8.92
C GLU A 68 4.04 -17.27 7.89
N THR A 69 3.73 -17.17 6.59
CA THR A 69 4.65 -17.55 5.51
C THR A 69 5.89 -16.66 5.49
N LEU A 70 5.70 -15.35 5.62
CA LEU A 70 6.79 -14.38 5.62
C LEU A 70 7.74 -14.60 6.81
N ALA A 71 7.19 -14.77 8.02
CA ALA A 71 7.99 -14.93 9.23
C ALA A 71 8.70 -16.29 9.32
N ASN A 72 7.96 -17.38 9.06
CA ASN A 72 8.47 -18.73 9.31
C ASN A 72 9.13 -19.39 8.09
N LYS A 73 8.99 -18.82 6.89
CA LYS A 73 9.62 -19.36 5.68
C LYS A 73 10.47 -18.32 4.97
N THR A 74 9.86 -17.23 4.48
CA THR A 74 10.55 -16.27 3.62
C THR A 74 11.76 -15.65 4.32
N TYR A 75 11.55 -15.08 5.51
CA TYR A 75 12.61 -14.46 6.28
C TYR A 75 13.72 -15.45 6.66
N GLN A 76 13.36 -16.68 7.04
CA GLN A 76 14.33 -17.70 7.41
C GLN A 76 15.26 -18.03 6.24
N ILE A 77 14.72 -18.14 5.02
CA ILE A 77 15.53 -18.44 3.83
C ILE A 77 16.35 -17.23 3.38
N ASP A 78 15.81 -16.02 3.45
CA ASP A 78 16.59 -14.80 3.14
C ASP A 78 17.75 -14.60 4.12
N PHE A 79 17.52 -14.91 5.40
CA PHE A 79 18.57 -14.94 6.41
C PHE A 79 19.62 -16.00 6.08
N LEU A 80 19.21 -17.22 5.72
CA LEU A 80 20.13 -18.29 5.31
C LEU A 80 20.95 -17.92 4.07
N GLN A 81 20.34 -17.31 3.05
CA GLN A 81 21.06 -16.84 1.86
C GLN A 81 22.10 -15.78 2.24
N SER A 82 21.74 -14.85 3.12
CA SER A 82 22.62 -13.79 3.58
C SER A 82 23.81 -14.36 4.35
N ILE A 83 23.56 -15.26 5.31
CA ILE A 83 24.64 -15.86 6.10
C ILE A 83 25.48 -16.85 5.29
N TYR A 84 24.91 -17.56 4.31
CA TYR A 84 25.67 -18.38 3.36
C TYR A 84 26.71 -17.54 2.61
N ARG A 85 26.30 -16.37 2.09
CA ARG A 85 27.20 -15.43 1.39
C ARG A 85 28.30 -14.92 2.33
N ILE A 86 27.96 -14.55 3.57
CA ILE A 86 28.92 -14.09 4.59
C ILE A 86 29.93 -15.19 4.92
N VAL A 87 29.46 -16.39 5.24
CA VAL A 87 30.33 -17.51 5.61
C VAL A 87 31.24 -17.88 4.45
N THR A 88 30.73 -17.91 3.22
CA THR A 88 31.52 -18.19 2.02
C THR A 88 32.65 -17.17 1.86
N ILE A 89 32.36 -15.87 1.96
CA ILE A 89 33.41 -14.84 1.79
C ILE A 89 34.40 -14.82 2.97
N PHE A 90 33.95 -15.13 4.18
CA PHE A 90 34.83 -15.26 5.34
C PHE A 90 35.75 -16.46 5.21
N GLN A 91 35.24 -17.63 4.80
CA GLN A 91 36.06 -18.82 4.57
C GLN A 91 37.10 -18.58 3.47
N ALA A 92 36.71 -18.00 2.33
CA ALA A 92 37.65 -17.63 1.26
C ALA A 92 38.78 -16.71 1.77
N TYR A 93 38.49 -15.77 2.67
CA TYR A 93 39.52 -14.94 3.30
C TYR A 93 40.42 -15.74 4.25
N LEU A 94 39.82 -16.62 5.06
CA LEU A 94 40.57 -17.47 5.99
C LEU A 94 41.45 -18.49 5.28
N ASP A 95 41.05 -18.93 4.09
CA ASP A 95 41.81 -19.88 3.28
C ASP A 95 42.82 -19.18 2.34
N ASN A 96 42.94 -17.85 2.48
CA ASN A 96 43.81 -16.98 1.69
C ASN A 96 43.48 -16.96 0.17
N GLU A 97 42.26 -17.33 -0.22
CA GLU A 97 41.78 -17.23 -1.60
C GLU A 97 41.52 -15.77 -2.00
N ILE A 98 41.15 -14.93 -1.03
CA ILE A 98 40.99 -13.49 -1.19
C ILE A 98 41.82 -12.71 -0.18
N LYS A 99 42.21 -11.49 -0.58
CA LYS A 99 42.99 -10.57 0.26
C LYS A 99 42.09 -9.76 1.20
N ARG A 100 42.72 -9.18 2.23
CA ARG A 100 42.05 -8.38 3.28
C ARG A 100 41.33 -7.14 2.73
N ASP A 101 41.84 -6.55 1.67
CA ASP A 101 41.33 -5.35 1.00
C ASP A 101 40.20 -5.66 -0.01
N ASN A 102 39.73 -6.91 -0.08
CA ASN A 102 38.62 -7.27 -0.96
C ASN A 102 37.33 -6.53 -0.54
N PRO A 103 36.71 -5.72 -1.42
CA PRO A 103 35.50 -4.96 -1.07
C PRO A 103 34.32 -5.83 -0.64
N GLN A 104 34.23 -7.07 -1.12
CA GLN A 104 33.17 -8.00 -0.71
C GLN A 104 33.31 -8.46 0.74
N LEU A 105 34.53 -8.44 1.28
CA LEU A 105 34.80 -8.82 2.66
C LEU A 105 34.34 -7.72 3.63
N GLU A 106 34.55 -6.45 3.28
CA GLU A 106 33.99 -5.33 4.02
C GLU A 106 32.46 -5.30 3.97
N LYS A 107 31.87 -5.54 2.79
CA LYS A 107 30.40 -5.68 2.63
C LYS A 107 29.86 -6.85 3.46
N GLY A 108 30.54 -8.00 3.43
CA GLY A 108 30.19 -9.18 4.22
C GLY A 108 30.24 -8.91 5.72
N LEU A 109 31.29 -8.23 6.19
CA LEU A 109 31.40 -7.82 7.60
C LEU A 109 30.31 -6.82 8.00
N ALA A 110 30.01 -5.84 7.16
CA ALA A 110 28.93 -4.90 7.42
C ALA A 110 27.57 -5.61 7.55
N LEU A 111 27.26 -6.53 6.62
CA LEU A 111 26.03 -7.32 6.66
C LEU A 111 25.98 -8.23 7.90
N TYR A 112 27.09 -8.90 8.22
CA TYR A 112 27.19 -9.76 9.40
C TYR A 112 26.87 -9.01 10.70
N LYS A 113 27.34 -7.77 10.82
CA LYS A 113 27.07 -6.92 11.98
C LYS A 113 25.59 -6.52 12.11
N THR A 114 24.89 -6.33 10.99
CA THR A 114 23.52 -5.80 10.97
C THR A 114 22.43 -6.86 10.85
N LEU A 115 22.78 -8.12 10.59
CA LEU A 115 21.80 -9.21 10.55
C LEU A 115 21.01 -9.30 11.86
N ASN A 116 19.68 -9.25 11.74
CA ASN A 116 18.78 -9.42 12.87
C ASN A 116 18.62 -10.91 13.17
N ILE A 117 19.22 -11.35 14.28
CA ILE A 117 19.22 -12.76 14.68
C ILE A 117 18.02 -13.12 15.56
N GLU A 118 17.31 -12.13 16.11
CA GLU A 118 16.21 -12.35 17.05
C GLU A 118 14.98 -12.98 16.38
N LEU A 119 14.87 -12.81 15.07
CA LEU A 119 13.78 -13.34 14.25
C LEU A 119 14.12 -14.68 13.59
N PHE A 120 15.36 -15.16 13.71
CA PHE A 120 15.83 -16.37 13.06
C PHE A 120 15.66 -17.60 13.96
N HIS A 121 15.11 -18.69 13.43
CA HIS A 121 14.85 -19.92 14.16
C HIS A 121 16.04 -20.87 14.09
N PHE A 122 17.07 -20.63 14.90
CA PHE A 122 18.28 -21.45 14.91
C PHE A 122 18.01 -22.95 15.05
N SER A 123 17.08 -23.34 15.92
CA SER A 123 16.78 -24.75 16.21
C SER A 123 16.16 -25.53 15.05
N GLU A 124 15.69 -24.86 13.99
CA GLU A 124 15.09 -25.51 12.82
C GLU A 124 16.16 -26.03 11.83
N PHE A 125 17.44 -25.67 12.02
CA PHE A 125 18.50 -25.99 11.07
C PHE A 125 19.63 -26.81 11.69
N PRO A 126 20.19 -27.81 10.97
CA PRO A 126 21.27 -28.67 11.50
C PRO A 126 22.53 -27.91 11.95
N PHE A 127 22.81 -26.76 11.33
CA PHE A 127 23.94 -25.88 11.64
C PHE A 127 23.57 -24.73 12.59
N GLY A 128 22.35 -24.72 13.15
CA GLY A 128 21.84 -23.65 14.01
C GLY A 128 22.76 -23.30 15.18
N ASN A 129 23.29 -24.31 15.86
CA ASN A 129 24.22 -24.11 16.98
C ASN A 129 25.52 -23.41 16.52
N HIS A 130 26.05 -23.76 15.35
CA HIS A 130 27.25 -23.12 14.81
C HIS A 130 27.00 -21.65 14.45
N PHE A 131 25.81 -21.30 13.94
CA PHE A 131 25.46 -19.90 13.73
C PHE A 131 25.25 -19.15 15.04
N TYR A 132 24.64 -19.78 16.03
CA TYR A 132 24.50 -19.18 17.35
C TYR A 132 25.88 -18.85 17.96
N GLU A 133 26.82 -19.81 17.94
CA GLU A 133 28.22 -19.59 18.33
C GLU A 133 28.88 -18.48 17.51
N LEU A 134 28.70 -18.49 16.18
CA LEU A 134 29.21 -17.44 15.30
C LEU A 134 28.76 -16.06 15.80
N PHE A 135 27.46 -15.87 16.03
CA PHE A 135 26.89 -14.59 16.44
C PHE A 135 27.21 -14.18 17.89
N LEU A 136 27.55 -15.11 18.78
CA LEU A 136 28.09 -14.76 20.10
C LEU A 136 29.43 -14.00 19.99
N GLU A 137 30.26 -14.37 19.02
CA GLU A 137 31.53 -13.70 18.75
C GLU A 137 31.37 -12.36 18.00
N ARG A 138 30.19 -12.06 17.44
CA ARG A 138 29.93 -10.87 16.61
C ARG A 138 30.38 -9.57 17.27
N GLY A 139 30.16 -9.43 18.58
CA GLY A 139 30.51 -8.23 19.34
C GLY A 139 32.03 -7.97 19.45
N GLN A 140 32.87 -8.94 19.12
CA GLN A 140 34.32 -8.82 19.17
C GLN A 140 34.95 -8.52 17.79
N ILE A 141 34.16 -8.54 16.73
CA ILE A 141 34.63 -8.38 15.35
C ILE A 141 34.34 -6.96 14.85
N TYR A 142 35.30 -6.06 15.01
CA TYR A 142 35.18 -4.67 14.56
C TYR A 142 35.73 -4.45 13.16
N THR A 143 36.77 -5.20 12.79
CA THR A 143 37.53 -5.05 11.55
C THR A 143 37.63 -6.36 10.79
N VAL A 144 37.88 -6.29 9.48
CA VAL A 144 38.10 -7.47 8.63
C VAL A 144 39.21 -8.38 9.18
N GLY A 145 40.27 -7.80 9.77
CA GLY A 145 41.38 -8.58 10.33
C GLY A 145 40.93 -9.54 11.44
N GLN A 146 39.93 -9.14 12.23
CA GLN A 146 39.41 -9.92 13.35
C GLN A 146 38.56 -11.11 12.91
N ILE A 147 38.10 -11.19 11.65
CA ILE A 147 37.39 -12.38 11.12
C ILE A 147 38.21 -13.67 11.34
N ARG A 148 39.55 -13.57 11.44
CA ARG A 148 40.44 -14.69 11.78
C ARG A 148 40.09 -15.40 13.09
N THR A 149 39.50 -14.72 14.06
CA THR A 149 39.07 -15.34 15.33
C THR A 149 37.90 -16.31 15.13
N LEU A 150 37.13 -16.17 14.05
CA LEU A 150 35.99 -17.03 13.72
C LEU A 150 36.41 -18.36 13.08
N ARG A 151 37.69 -18.53 12.72
CA ARG A 151 38.21 -19.73 12.04
C ARG A 151 37.83 -21.05 12.74
N PRO A 152 37.90 -21.20 14.08
CA PRO A 152 37.52 -22.44 14.75
C PRO A 152 36.04 -22.80 14.58
N ILE A 153 35.16 -21.79 14.49
CA ILE A 153 33.71 -21.96 14.32
C ILE A 153 33.41 -22.30 12.84
N LEU A 154 33.95 -21.50 11.92
CA LEU A 154 33.68 -21.65 10.49
C LEU A 154 34.22 -22.95 9.89
N LYS A 155 35.30 -23.53 10.44
CA LYS A 155 35.81 -24.84 10.02
C LYS A 155 34.88 -26.02 10.35
N LYS A 156 33.98 -25.86 11.33
CA LYS A 156 33.00 -26.89 11.70
C LYS A 156 31.77 -26.88 10.79
N MET A 157 31.60 -25.83 9.98
CA MET A 157 30.45 -25.69 9.09
C MET A 157 30.68 -26.43 7.77
N ASP A 158 29.85 -27.43 7.49
CA ASP A 158 29.81 -28.09 6.19
C ASP A 158 29.02 -27.21 5.18
N MET A 159 29.75 -26.54 4.28
CA MET A 159 29.16 -25.69 3.25
C MET A 159 28.39 -26.46 2.18
N GLY A 160 28.74 -27.73 1.95
CA GLY A 160 28.00 -28.62 1.05
C GLY A 160 26.62 -28.93 1.63
N GLN A 161 26.57 -29.32 2.91
CA GLN A 161 25.32 -29.54 3.63
C GLN A 161 24.50 -28.25 3.72
N PHE A 162 25.13 -27.12 4.02
CA PHE A 162 24.43 -25.83 4.09
C PHE A 162 23.77 -25.50 2.74
N LYS A 163 24.51 -25.60 1.63
CA LYS A 163 23.95 -25.37 0.28
C LYS A 163 22.78 -26.30 -0.04
N GLN A 164 22.83 -27.56 0.39
CA GLN A 164 21.72 -28.52 0.20
C GLN A 164 20.48 -28.13 1.00
N VAL A 165 20.64 -27.76 2.28
CA VAL A 165 19.54 -27.27 3.13
C VAL A 165 18.91 -26.02 2.51
N LEU A 166 19.73 -25.06 2.07
CA LEU A 166 19.24 -23.85 1.44
C LEU A 166 18.35 -24.16 0.22
N LYS A 167 18.86 -24.99 -0.72
CA LYS A 167 18.10 -25.42 -1.91
C LYS A 167 16.79 -26.13 -1.57
N LYS A 168 16.80 -27.01 -0.55
CA LYS A 168 15.61 -27.77 -0.14
C LYS A 168 14.47 -26.85 0.32
N HIS A 169 14.80 -25.77 1.02
CA HIS A 169 13.78 -24.89 1.57
C HIS A 169 13.37 -23.74 0.64
N GLU A 170 14.14 -23.46 -0.41
CA GLU A 170 13.92 -22.33 -1.33
C GLU A 170 12.61 -22.44 -2.11
N ALA A 171 12.28 -23.62 -2.64
CA ALA A 171 11.16 -23.85 -3.56
C ALA A 171 9.77 -23.48 -3.02
N ASN A 172 9.59 -23.42 -1.70
CA ASN A 172 8.32 -23.10 -1.03
C ASN A 172 8.47 -21.96 -0.01
N SER A 173 9.54 -21.17 -0.12
CA SER A 173 9.87 -20.13 0.84
C SER A 173 9.08 -18.84 0.65
N ARG A 174 8.65 -18.56 -0.59
CA ARG A 174 7.92 -17.35 -0.97
C ARG A 174 6.42 -17.62 -1.09
N PRO A 175 5.55 -16.68 -0.68
CA PRO A 175 4.10 -16.77 -0.91
C PRO A 175 3.79 -16.75 -2.41
N THR A 176 2.77 -17.50 -2.84
CA THR A 176 2.28 -17.47 -4.23
C THR A 176 1.10 -16.50 -4.34
N PRO A 177 1.18 -15.43 -5.16
CA PRO A 177 0.13 -14.39 -5.23
C PRO A 177 -1.29 -14.93 -5.47
N ASP A 178 -1.45 -15.90 -6.38
CA ASP A 178 -2.75 -16.51 -6.71
C ASP A 178 -3.48 -17.12 -5.51
N GLU A 179 -2.76 -17.56 -4.47
CA GLU A 179 -3.38 -18.16 -3.29
C GLU A 179 -4.08 -17.13 -2.39
N TYR A 180 -3.76 -15.84 -2.55
CA TYR A 180 -4.28 -14.73 -1.75
C TYR A 180 -5.32 -13.90 -2.50
N ILE A 181 -5.42 -14.06 -3.82
CA ILE A 181 -6.39 -13.35 -4.66
C ILE A 181 -7.72 -14.11 -4.62
N ASN A 182 -8.77 -13.45 -4.15
CA ASN A 182 -10.11 -14.00 -4.12
C ASN A 182 -10.99 -13.29 -5.16
N TYR A 183 -11.20 -13.89 -6.33
CA TYR A 183 -12.09 -13.32 -7.34
C TYR A 183 -13.56 -13.54 -6.96
N ILE A 184 -14.33 -12.46 -6.89
CA ILE A 184 -15.74 -12.52 -6.54
C ILE A 184 -16.57 -12.44 -7.82
N GLU A 185 -17.02 -13.59 -8.33
CA GLU A 185 -17.77 -13.71 -9.60
C GLU A 185 -18.99 -12.79 -9.68
N GLU A 186 -19.73 -12.63 -8.58
CA GLU A 186 -20.92 -11.77 -8.53
C GLU A 186 -20.59 -10.31 -8.87
N PHE A 187 -19.47 -9.80 -8.35
CA PHE A 187 -19.07 -8.40 -8.49
C PHE A 187 -17.97 -8.16 -9.52
N LYS A 188 -17.38 -9.25 -10.04
CA LYS A 188 -16.36 -9.30 -11.09
C LYS A 188 -15.08 -8.52 -10.80
N PHE A 189 -14.72 -8.37 -9.53
CA PHE A 189 -13.42 -7.86 -9.09
C PHE A 189 -12.77 -8.85 -8.12
N SER A 190 -11.46 -8.73 -8.00
CA SER A 190 -10.65 -9.48 -7.05
C SER A 190 -10.63 -8.78 -5.70
N LEU A 191 -10.64 -9.56 -4.62
CA LEU A 191 -10.40 -9.11 -3.26
C LEU A 191 -9.02 -9.63 -2.80
N LEU A 192 -8.21 -8.73 -2.25
CA LEU A 192 -7.02 -9.09 -1.51
C LEU A 192 -7.18 -8.71 -0.04
N GLY A 193 -6.94 -9.69 0.82
CA GLY A 193 -7.13 -9.53 2.26
C GLY A 193 -8.53 -9.97 2.70
N GLY A 194 -8.71 -10.06 4.02
CA GLY A 194 -10.01 -10.32 4.63
C GLY A 194 -10.25 -11.67 5.31
N GLU A 195 -9.52 -11.94 6.39
CA GLU A 195 -10.00 -12.38 7.71
C GLU A 195 -8.71 -12.55 8.53
N VAL A 196 -8.44 -11.66 9.48
CA VAL A 196 -7.42 -11.97 10.49
C VAL A 196 -8.20 -12.50 11.68
N PRO A 197 -8.28 -13.83 11.89
CA PRO A 197 -9.03 -14.39 13.00
C PRO A 197 -8.25 -14.17 14.30
N ILE A 198 -7.96 -12.92 14.69
CA ILE A 198 -7.09 -12.66 15.84
C ILE A 198 -7.57 -11.45 16.64
N LEU A 199 -8.81 -11.55 17.11
CA LEU A 199 -9.05 -11.26 18.51
C LEU A 199 -8.24 -12.27 19.35
N GLY A 200 -6.97 -12.00 19.68
CA GLY A 200 -6.37 -12.65 20.86
C GLY A 200 -4.85 -12.88 20.96
N LYS A 201 -4.10 -13.14 19.87
CA LYS A 201 -2.69 -13.56 20.02
C LYS A 201 -1.73 -12.36 19.99
N ARG A 202 -1.23 -11.96 21.17
CA ARG A 202 -0.19 -10.91 21.36
C ARG A 202 1.03 -11.09 20.44
N SER A 203 1.41 -12.34 20.13
CA SER A 203 2.51 -12.68 19.23
C SER A 203 2.26 -12.26 17.78
N HIS A 204 1.04 -12.41 17.26
CA HIS A 204 0.73 -12.03 15.88
C HIS A 204 0.76 -10.52 15.68
N ARG A 205 0.23 -9.75 16.65
CA ARG A 205 0.37 -8.29 16.65
C ARG A 205 1.83 -7.84 16.69
N LYS A 206 2.69 -8.57 17.42
CA LYS A 206 4.14 -8.29 17.41
C LYS A 206 4.73 -8.51 16.01
N ARG A 207 4.35 -9.60 15.33
CA ARG A 207 4.82 -9.92 13.98
C ARG A 207 4.39 -8.88 12.93
N ILE A 208 3.12 -8.45 12.92
CA ILE A 208 2.66 -7.42 11.98
C ILE A 208 3.46 -6.13 12.13
N ASN A 209 3.89 -5.78 13.34
CA ASN A 209 4.63 -4.54 13.59
C ASN A 209 6.16 -4.70 13.47
N GLU A 210 6.65 -5.89 13.09
CA GLU A 210 8.09 -6.13 12.94
C GLU A 210 8.58 -5.57 11.59
N PRO A 211 9.52 -4.60 11.57
CA PRO A 211 9.94 -3.93 10.34
C PRO A 211 10.43 -4.88 9.24
N ALA A 212 11.10 -5.97 9.61
CA ALA A 212 11.58 -6.97 8.65
C ALA A 212 10.43 -7.68 7.90
N PHE A 213 9.34 -8.00 8.60
CA PHE A 213 8.18 -8.65 8.00
C PHE A 213 7.31 -7.64 7.24
N LEU A 214 7.23 -6.41 7.72
CA LEU A 214 6.58 -5.32 6.97
C LEU A 214 7.26 -5.07 5.63
N LEU A 215 8.59 -5.06 5.55
CA LEU A 215 9.30 -4.92 4.27
C LEU A 215 8.93 -6.02 3.27
N LEU A 216 8.89 -7.27 3.73
CA LEU A 216 8.52 -8.42 2.88
C LEU A 216 7.04 -8.37 2.49
N PHE A 217 6.17 -7.92 3.39
CA PHE A 217 4.76 -7.69 3.10
C PHE A 217 4.58 -6.63 2.01
N LEU A 218 5.25 -5.49 2.14
CA LEU A 218 5.18 -4.41 1.15
C LEU A 218 5.72 -4.82 -0.23
N GLU A 219 6.75 -5.66 -0.26
CA GLU A 219 7.29 -6.27 -1.48
C GLU A 219 6.23 -7.16 -2.15
N PHE A 220 5.66 -8.10 -1.40
CA PHE A 220 4.59 -8.97 -1.91
C PHE A 220 3.38 -8.16 -2.43
N VAL A 221 2.97 -7.14 -1.69
CA VAL A 221 1.85 -6.27 -2.05
C VAL A 221 2.12 -5.49 -3.32
N ASN A 222 3.33 -4.95 -3.50
CA ASN A 222 3.70 -4.24 -4.71
C ASN A 222 3.63 -5.12 -5.95
N ASP A 223 4.26 -6.30 -5.89
CA ASP A 223 4.29 -7.25 -7.00
C ASP A 223 2.85 -7.63 -7.40
N LEU A 224 1.97 -7.75 -6.41
CA LEU A 224 0.56 -8.06 -6.64
C LEU A 224 -0.20 -6.87 -7.24
N MET A 225 0.02 -5.65 -6.74
CA MET A 225 -0.62 -4.45 -7.29
C MET A 225 -0.29 -4.25 -8.77
N GLU A 226 0.94 -4.60 -9.18
CA GLU A 226 1.39 -4.51 -10.58
C GLU A 226 0.66 -5.43 -11.55
N ARG A 227 -0.04 -6.45 -11.03
CA ARG A 227 -0.83 -7.38 -11.85
C ARG A 227 -2.17 -6.80 -12.28
N PHE A 228 -2.72 -5.84 -11.54
CA PHE A 228 -4.08 -5.35 -11.77
C PHE A 228 -4.11 -4.04 -12.55
N HIS A 229 -5.11 -3.85 -13.42
CA HIS A 229 -5.27 -2.56 -14.11
C HIS A 229 -5.60 -1.41 -13.14
N TYR A 230 -6.45 -1.70 -12.14
CA TYR A 230 -6.83 -0.79 -11.06
C TYR A 230 -6.75 -1.50 -9.72
N VAL A 231 -6.19 -0.82 -8.72
CA VAL A 231 -6.19 -1.28 -7.33
C VAL A 231 -6.87 -0.23 -6.46
N VAL A 232 -7.90 -0.61 -5.72
CA VAL A 232 -8.57 0.24 -4.73
C VAL A 232 -8.14 -0.21 -3.34
N LEU A 233 -7.48 0.66 -2.60
CA LEU A 233 -7.05 0.42 -1.23
C LEU A 233 -8.10 0.95 -0.25
N ASP A 234 -8.70 0.06 0.55
CA ASP A 234 -9.48 0.43 1.73
C ASP A 234 -8.55 0.52 2.93
N THR A 235 -8.46 1.71 3.52
CA THR A 235 -7.47 2.02 4.54
C THR A 235 -8.08 2.05 5.94
N PRO A 236 -7.32 1.70 7.00
CA PRO A 236 -7.80 1.85 8.36
C PRO A 236 -8.04 3.33 8.71
N ALA A 237 -8.84 3.58 9.75
CA ALA A 237 -9.06 4.94 10.23
C ALA A 237 -7.75 5.64 10.63
N GLY A 238 -7.61 6.93 10.29
CA GLY A 238 -6.38 7.69 10.55
C GLY A 238 -5.18 7.23 9.69
N GLY A 239 -5.46 6.65 8.51
CA GLY A 239 -4.55 5.87 7.66
C GLY A 239 -3.18 6.44 7.27
N VAL A 240 -2.80 7.64 7.72
CA VAL A 240 -1.47 8.23 7.48
C VAL A 240 -0.35 7.41 8.12
N ASN A 241 -0.53 6.98 9.38
CA ASN A 241 0.57 6.36 10.16
C ASN A 241 0.80 4.87 9.88
N HIS A 242 -0.17 4.17 9.29
CA HIS A 242 -0.07 2.72 9.02
C HIS A 242 0.29 2.41 7.57
N LEU A 243 0.30 3.41 6.70
CA LEU A 243 0.48 3.28 5.27
C LEU A 243 1.64 4.10 4.73
N SER A 244 2.43 4.76 5.59
CA SER A 244 3.60 5.57 5.23
C SER A 244 4.40 4.99 4.07
N SER A 245 4.75 3.71 4.15
CA SER A 245 5.56 3.06 3.13
C SER A 245 4.74 2.63 1.91
N LEU A 246 3.46 2.25 2.06
CA LEU A 246 2.53 2.02 0.93
C LEU A 246 2.19 3.30 0.16
N MET A 247 2.32 4.49 0.79
CA MET A 247 2.09 5.78 0.13
C MET A 247 2.97 5.97 -1.09
N ASN A 248 4.16 5.37 -1.13
CA ASN A 248 5.04 5.45 -2.29
C ASN A 248 4.46 4.77 -3.53
N SER A 249 3.56 3.81 -3.36
CA SER A 249 2.92 3.05 -4.44
C SER A 249 1.54 3.60 -4.82
N ILE A 250 1.01 4.59 -4.09
CA ILE A 250 -0.31 5.19 -4.36
C ILE A 250 -0.16 6.32 -5.38
N ASP A 251 -0.93 6.24 -6.47
CA ASP A 251 -0.99 7.25 -7.53
C ASP A 251 -2.02 8.34 -7.22
N GLN A 252 -3.18 7.94 -6.69
CA GLN A 252 -4.28 8.82 -6.38
C GLN A 252 -4.80 8.60 -4.97
N ILE A 253 -4.90 9.69 -4.21
CA ILE A 253 -5.49 9.72 -2.87
C ILE A 253 -6.84 10.40 -2.94
N ILE A 254 -7.87 9.73 -2.44
CA ILE A 254 -9.23 10.24 -2.37
C ILE A 254 -9.64 10.40 -0.91
N PHE A 255 -9.74 11.65 -0.48
CA PHE A 255 -10.20 12.04 0.85
C PHE A 255 -11.72 12.05 0.90
N ILE A 256 -12.29 11.33 1.86
CA ILE A 256 -13.71 11.41 2.16
C ILE A 256 -13.95 12.61 3.06
N PHE A 257 -14.76 13.55 2.58
CA PHE A 257 -15.31 14.63 3.36
C PHE A 257 -16.69 14.23 3.87
N ASP A 258 -16.81 13.98 5.17
CA ASP A 258 -18.07 13.61 5.81
C ASP A 258 -18.91 14.86 6.07
N MET A 259 -19.95 15.06 5.26
CA MET A 259 -20.81 16.25 5.28
C MET A 259 -21.90 16.19 6.34
N SER A 260 -21.87 15.21 7.26
CA SER A 260 -22.93 15.02 8.25
C SER A 260 -23.07 16.13 9.29
N ASN A 261 -21.98 16.87 9.58
CA ASN A 261 -21.96 18.04 10.47
C ASN A 261 -20.61 18.76 10.41
N ASN A 262 -20.53 19.97 10.96
CA ASN A 262 -19.30 20.77 11.00
C ASN A 262 -18.12 20.07 11.69
N ILE A 263 -18.36 19.28 12.75
CA ILE A 263 -17.28 18.54 13.42
C ILE A 263 -16.67 17.48 12.47
N ALA A 264 -17.51 16.82 11.68
CA ALA A 264 -17.08 15.83 10.69
C ALA A 264 -16.34 16.47 9.50
N ILE A 265 -16.78 17.65 9.07
CA ILE A 265 -16.09 18.45 8.05
C ILE A 265 -14.70 18.85 8.55
N ASN A 266 -14.59 19.45 9.74
CA ASN A 266 -13.31 19.82 10.34
C ASN A 266 -12.36 18.63 10.45
N GLY A 267 -12.84 17.48 10.94
CA GLY A 267 -12.02 16.28 10.98
C GLY A 267 -11.54 15.84 9.58
N SER A 268 -12.35 16.02 8.54
CA SER A 268 -11.96 15.69 7.16
C SER A 268 -10.88 16.62 6.63
N ILE A 269 -10.96 17.92 6.96
CA ILE A 269 -9.92 18.92 6.67
C ILE A 269 -8.62 18.57 7.42
N ASP A 270 -8.69 18.26 8.71
CA ASP A 270 -7.53 17.88 9.52
C ASP A 270 -6.82 16.64 8.95
N ALA A 271 -7.58 15.65 8.47
CA ALA A 271 -7.00 14.46 7.83
C ALA A 271 -6.33 14.77 6.49
N LEU A 272 -6.90 15.69 5.70
CA LEU A 272 -6.29 16.17 4.47
C LEU A 272 -4.97 16.89 4.76
N HIS A 273 -4.98 17.83 5.71
CA HIS A 273 -3.79 18.57 6.11
C HIS A 273 -2.70 17.65 6.66
N SER A 274 -3.04 16.76 7.61
CA SER A 274 -2.10 15.81 8.21
C SER A 274 -1.44 14.91 7.16
N PHE A 275 -2.20 14.52 6.13
CA PHE A 275 -1.65 13.74 5.02
C PHE A 275 -0.70 14.56 4.17
N ILE A 276 -1.08 15.79 3.81
CA ILE A 276 -0.25 16.69 3.01
C ILE A 276 1.09 16.94 3.70
N ASP A 277 1.07 17.32 4.98
CA ASP A 277 2.27 17.57 5.77
C ASP A 277 3.18 16.34 5.79
N TYR A 278 2.62 15.17 6.14
CA TYR A 278 3.37 13.93 6.19
C TYR A 278 4.02 13.59 4.83
N TYR A 279 3.24 13.71 3.74
CA TYR A 279 3.72 13.39 2.40
C TYR A 279 4.80 14.35 1.91
N GLU A 280 4.67 15.64 2.20
CA GLU A 280 5.65 16.64 1.79
C GLU A 280 6.95 16.51 2.60
N ASP A 281 6.85 16.27 3.91
CA ASP A 281 8.00 15.93 4.75
C ASP A 281 8.70 14.67 4.24
N PHE A 282 7.95 13.64 3.89
CA PHE A 282 8.48 12.42 3.29
C PHE A 282 9.23 12.74 1.98
N TYR A 283 8.60 13.49 1.07
CA TYR A 283 9.19 13.82 -0.23
C TYR A 283 10.44 14.69 -0.11
N GLN A 284 10.46 15.67 0.80
CA GLN A 284 11.65 16.46 1.10
C GLN A 284 12.77 15.60 1.68
N ASN A 285 12.45 14.70 2.61
CA ASN A 285 13.43 13.77 3.16
C ASN A 285 13.98 12.81 2.11
N TYR A 286 13.16 12.39 1.14
CA TYR A 286 13.60 11.65 -0.03
C TYR A 286 14.61 12.45 -0.87
N GLN A 287 14.25 13.67 -1.28
CA GLN A 287 15.11 14.53 -2.10
C GLN A 287 16.45 14.87 -1.42
N GLN A 288 16.46 14.98 -0.09
CA GLN A 288 17.66 15.29 0.69
C GLN A 288 18.47 14.05 1.09
N GLY A 289 18.04 12.83 0.70
CA GLY A 289 18.69 11.58 1.10
C GLY A 289 18.59 11.27 2.60
N LYS A 290 17.63 11.89 3.30
CA LYS A 290 17.42 11.83 4.76
C LYS A 290 16.39 10.79 5.20
N LEU A 291 15.75 10.07 4.27
CA LEU A 291 14.91 8.93 4.64
C LEU A 291 15.69 7.97 5.55
N SER A 292 14.97 7.32 6.47
CA SER A 292 15.55 6.32 7.39
C SER A 292 14.59 5.15 7.60
N GLY A 293 15.05 4.11 8.30
CA GLY A 293 14.23 2.96 8.69
C GLY A 293 13.55 2.25 7.51
N LEU A 294 12.27 1.92 7.70
CA LEU A 294 11.43 1.19 6.75
C LEU A 294 11.30 1.93 5.41
N ASP A 295 11.12 3.24 5.48
CA ASP A 295 10.90 4.09 4.30
C ASP A 295 12.12 4.13 3.38
N LYS A 296 13.33 4.33 3.94
CA LYS A 296 14.57 4.25 3.15
C LYS A 296 14.75 2.87 2.53
N ALA A 297 14.57 1.82 3.32
CA ALA A 297 14.75 0.45 2.86
C ALA A 297 13.80 0.13 1.70
N TYR A 298 12.55 0.58 1.79
CA TYR A 298 11.55 0.34 0.76
C TYR A 298 11.78 1.19 -0.50
N VAL A 299 12.07 2.49 -0.36
CA VAL A 299 12.39 3.36 -1.50
C VAL A 299 13.61 2.83 -2.26
N ASN A 300 14.66 2.39 -1.56
CA ASN A 300 15.83 1.79 -2.22
C ASN A 300 15.47 0.56 -3.06
N ARG A 301 14.50 -0.26 -2.60
CA ARG A 301 14.01 -1.40 -3.38
C ARG A 301 13.24 -0.94 -4.62
N MET A 302 12.40 0.08 -4.49
CA MET A 302 11.70 0.66 -5.65
C MET A 302 12.66 1.27 -6.66
N ILE A 303 13.72 1.96 -6.21
CA ILE A 303 14.76 2.49 -7.10
C ILE A 303 15.47 1.35 -7.83
N ALA A 304 15.77 0.26 -7.12
CA ALA A 304 16.41 -0.90 -7.73
C ALA A 304 15.54 -1.59 -8.79
N SER A 305 14.20 -1.57 -8.64
CA SER A 305 13.28 -2.20 -9.58
C SER A 305 12.84 -1.28 -10.72
N LYS A 306 12.53 -0.01 -10.45
CA LYS A 306 11.92 0.95 -11.40
C LYS A 306 12.87 2.06 -11.87
N GLY A 307 14.00 2.26 -11.18
CA GLY A 307 14.90 3.37 -11.40
C GLY A 307 14.50 4.63 -10.63
N GLU A 308 15.51 5.46 -10.32
CA GLU A 308 15.36 6.66 -9.47
C GLU A 308 14.45 7.73 -10.09
N ALA A 309 14.52 7.93 -11.41
CA ALA A 309 13.70 8.92 -12.11
C ALA A 309 12.20 8.59 -11.98
N ALA A 310 11.83 7.32 -12.18
CA ALA A 310 10.45 6.87 -12.05
C ALA A 310 9.91 7.03 -10.62
N VAL A 311 10.72 6.66 -9.62
CA VAL A 311 10.35 6.85 -8.21
C VAL A 311 10.15 8.33 -7.88
N THR A 312 11.03 9.19 -8.38
CA THR A 312 10.94 10.65 -8.15
C THR A 312 9.66 11.23 -8.75
N GLU A 313 9.29 10.80 -9.96
CA GLU A 313 8.05 11.26 -10.61
C GLU A 313 6.80 10.84 -9.83
N ILE A 314 6.74 9.57 -9.39
CA ILE A 314 5.62 9.04 -8.57
C ILE A 314 5.49 9.80 -7.25
N LEU A 315 6.61 10.18 -6.64
CA LEU A 315 6.63 10.92 -5.39
C LEU A 315 6.39 12.40 -5.56
N ALA A 316 6.60 13.01 -6.72
CA ALA A 316 6.35 14.43 -6.95
C ALA A 316 4.88 14.72 -7.30
N ASN A 317 4.25 13.79 -8.02
CA ASN A 317 3.00 14.07 -8.75
C ASN A 317 1.79 13.33 -8.19
N LYS A 318 1.73 13.13 -6.87
CA LYS A 318 0.55 12.48 -6.26
C LYS A 318 -0.70 13.32 -6.46
N LYS A 319 -1.77 12.65 -6.88
CA LYS A 319 -3.06 13.28 -7.17
C LYS A 319 -3.93 13.29 -5.91
N PHE A 320 -4.39 14.47 -5.51
CA PHE A 320 -5.30 14.62 -4.38
C PHE A 320 -6.71 14.84 -4.88
N GLY A 321 -7.64 14.03 -4.38
CA GLY A 321 -9.05 14.06 -4.72
C GLY A 321 -9.92 14.16 -3.47
N ILE A 322 -11.05 14.85 -3.55
CA ILE A 322 -12.06 14.91 -2.50
C ILE A 322 -13.36 14.29 -3.01
N ILE A 323 -13.98 13.44 -2.19
CA ILE A 323 -15.37 13.00 -2.35
C ILE A 323 -16.19 13.50 -1.17
N PHE A 324 -17.26 14.23 -1.46
CA PHE A 324 -18.23 14.64 -0.44
C PHE A 324 -19.21 13.49 -0.16
N ASN A 325 -19.17 12.93 1.03
CA ASN A 325 -20.04 11.82 1.42
C ASN A 325 -21.14 12.30 2.38
N ARG A 326 -22.29 11.61 2.36
CA ARG A 326 -23.48 11.89 3.18
C ARG A 326 -24.06 13.29 2.96
N CYS A 327 -23.92 13.82 1.75
CA CYS A 327 -24.47 15.12 1.40
C CYS A 327 -26.00 15.10 1.49
N GLN A 328 -26.60 16.08 2.17
CA GLN A 328 -28.05 16.27 2.15
C GLN A 328 -28.44 17.41 1.22
N GLN A 329 -27.64 18.49 1.22
CA GLN A 329 -27.92 19.70 0.45
C GLN A 329 -26.64 20.26 -0.18
N SER A 330 -26.76 20.93 -1.34
CA SER A 330 -25.60 21.54 -2.02
C SER A 330 -24.93 22.65 -1.20
N ARG A 331 -25.70 23.34 -0.34
CA ARG A 331 -25.18 24.38 0.55
C ARG A 331 -24.12 23.84 1.52
N GLU A 332 -24.25 22.60 1.96
CA GLU A 332 -23.27 21.96 2.84
C GLU A 332 -21.92 21.84 2.15
N ILE A 333 -21.92 21.49 0.86
CA ILE A 333 -20.71 21.37 0.03
C ILE A 333 -20.02 22.74 -0.10
N ALA A 334 -20.78 23.80 -0.40
CA ALA A 334 -20.24 25.15 -0.46
C ALA A 334 -19.58 25.56 0.86
N ASN A 335 -20.28 25.38 1.98
CA ASN A 335 -19.74 25.69 3.31
C ASN A 335 -18.46 24.89 3.63
N GLY A 336 -18.42 23.60 3.27
CA GLY A 336 -17.24 22.75 3.49
C GLY A 336 -16.05 23.15 2.63
N LEU A 337 -16.30 23.59 1.38
CA LEU A 337 -15.26 24.14 0.50
C LEU A 337 -14.72 25.45 1.06
N ASP A 338 -15.58 26.36 1.52
CA ASP A 338 -15.16 27.64 2.10
C ASP A 338 -14.31 27.43 3.36
N GLN A 339 -14.73 26.51 4.24
CA GLN A 339 -13.94 26.13 5.43
C GLN A 339 -12.57 25.57 5.04
N LEU A 340 -12.49 24.71 4.01
CA LEU A 340 -11.21 24.18 3.54
C LEU A 340 -10.30 25.28 2.97
N ARG A 341 -10.86 26.21 2.17
CA ARG A 341 -10.09 27.33 1.61
C ARG A 341 -9.58 28.25 2.72
N GLU A 342 -10.44 28.64 3.65
CA GLU A 342 -10.08 29.50 4.79
C GLU A 342 -9.01 28.83 5.67
N TYR A 343 -9.15 27.53 5.93
CA TYR A 343 -8.16 26.78 6.70
C TYR A 343 -6.80 26.75 6.02
N LEU A 344 -6.74 26.42 4.72
CA LEU A 344 -5.48 26.40 3.98
C LEU A 344 -4.87 27.80 3.82
N ASP A 345 -5.70 28.84 3.70
CA ASP A 345 -5.25 30.23 3.63
C ASP A 345 -4.62 30.69 4.96
N THR A 346 -5.23 30.32 6.08
CA THR A 346 -4.68 30.56 7.44
C THR A 346 -3.31 29.91 7.65
N LEU A 347 -3.00 28.85 6.89
CA LEU A 347 -1.71 28.15 6.94
C LEU A 347 -0.74 28.59 5.84
N ASP A 348 -1.06 29.63 5.05
CA ASP A 348 -0.31 30.05 3.85
C ASP A 348 -0.11 28.92 2.82
N GLN A 349 -0.99 27.91 2.83
CA GLN A 349 -0.91 26.72 1.98
C GLN A 349 -1.92 26.75 0.82
N TYR A 350 -2.91 27.65 0.83
CA TYR A 350 -3.95 27.68 -0.20
C TYR A 350 -3.39 27.79 -1.62
N GLU A 351 -2.54 28.78 -1.89
CA GLU A 351 -1.93 28.97 -3.21
C GLU A 351 -1.09 27.77 -3.67
N LYS A 352 -0.49 27.03 -2.74
CA LYS A 352 0.33 25.84 -3.03
C LYS A 352 -0.51 24.63 -3.45
N TYR A 353 -1.71 24.45 -2.88
CA TYR A 353 -2.50 23.22 -3.08
C TYR A 353 -3.83 23.40 -3.81
N LYS A 354 -4.30 24.63 -4.01
CA LYS A 354 -5.62 24.87 -4.62
C LYS A 354 -5.80 24.18 -5.97
N ASP A 355 -4.74 24.06 -6.77
CA ASP A 355 -4.76 23.41 -8.08
C ASP A 355 -4.40 21.91 -8.04
N ARG A 356 -3.94 21.40 -6.88
CA ARG A 356 -3.60 19.99 -6.68
C ARG A 356 -4.77 19.18 -6.11
N ILE A 357 -5.68 19.83 -5.41
CA ILE A 357 -6.85 19.22 -4.76
C ILE A 357 -8.04 19.25 -5.73
N HIS A 358 -8.45 18.08 -6.22
CA HIS A 358 -9.51 17.92 -7.21
C HIS A 358 -10.81 17.45 -6.56
N THR A 359 -11.95 17.95 -7.03
CA THR A 359 -13.25 17.41 -6.62
C THR A 359 -13.63 16.21 -7.48
N VAL A 360 -13.55 15.01 -6.90
CA VAL A 360 -13.73 13.73 -7.62
C VAL A 360 -15.20 13.29 -7.65
N GLY A 361 -16.01 13.67 -6.66
CA GLY A 361 -17.42 13.29 -6.68
C GLY A 361 -18.17 13.61 -5.41
N MET A 362 -19.43 13.18 -5.38
CA MET A 362 -20.26 13.22 -4.18
C MET A 362 -21.13 11.98 -4.08
N VAL A 363 -21.49 11.62 -2.85
CA VAL A 363 -22.47 10.57 -2.56
C VAL A 363 -23.47 11.14 -1.54
N PRO A 364 -24.77 11.15 -1.87
CA PRO A 364 -25.77 11.72 -0.98
C PRO A 364 -26.03 10.81 0.22
N HIS A 365 -26.61 11.38 1.27
CA HIS A 365 -27.20 10.57 2.33
C HIS A 365 -28.38 9.77 1.76
N HIS A 366 -28.30 8.43 1.79
CA HIS A 366 -29.31 7.58 1.17
C HIS A 366 -29.56 6.30 1.97
N LYS A 367 -30.84 6.01 2.25
CA LYS A 367 -31.24 4.85 3.07
C LYS A 367 -30.77 3.50 2.52
N ILE A 368 -30.65 3.37 1.19
CA ILE A 368 -30.22 2.11 0.55
C ILE A 368 -28.78 1.77 0.92
N ILE A 369 -27.93 2.76 1.18
CA ILE A 369 -26.55 2.53 1.63
C ILE A 369 -26.57 1.76 2.97
N ASN A 370 -27.41 2.17 3.91
CA ASN A 370 -27.54 1.47 5.20
C ASN A 370 -28.13 0.07 5.04
N ILE A 371 -29.14 -0.08 4.17
CA ILE A 371 -29.78 -1.38 3.91
C ILE A 371 -28.78 -2.38 3.32
N THR A 372 -27.98 -1.95 2.34
CA THR A 372 -27.02 -2.80 1.64
C THR A 372 -25.84 -3.17 2.52
N ASN A 373 -25.30 -2.22 3.29
CA ASN A 373 -24.28 -2.50 4.30
C ASN A 373 -24.76 -3.55 5.33
N ASN A 374 -26.01 -3.46 5.80
CA ASN A 374 -26.58 -4.43 6.76
C ASN A 374 -26.89 -5.81 6.16
N ARG A 375 -26.98 -5.89 4.82
CA ARG A 375 -27.31 -7.13 4.09
C ARG A 375 -26.10 -7.79 3.46
N GLY A 376 -24.89 -7.31 3.74
CA GLY A 376 -23.68 -7.85 3.14
C GLY A 376 -23.65 -7.70 1.61
N THR A 377 -24.03 -6.54 1.08
CA THR A 377 -24.02 -6.30 -0.37
C THR A 377 -23.66 -4.85 -0.69
N LEU A 378 -23.40 -4.57 -1.96
CA LEU A 378 -23.11 -3.23 -2.48
C LEU A 378 -24.40 -2.55 -2.97
N PHE A 379 -24.42 -1.21 -2.99
CA PHE A 379 -25.59 -0.48 -3.53
C PHE A 379 -25.51 -0.27 -5.03
N TYR A 380 -24.32 -0.46 -5.61
CA TYR A 380 -24.04 -0.13 -7.00
C TYR A 380 -24.94 -0.85 -8.01
N ASP A 381 -25.41 -2.07 -7.72
CA ASP A 381 -26.37 -2.78 -8.57
C ASP A 381 -27.82 -2.70 -8.05
N LYS A 382 -28.06 -2.06 -6.90
CA LYS A 382 -29.37 -1.97 -6.23
C LYS A 382 -30.06 -0.63 -6.41
N ASP A 383 -29.32 0.46 -6.66
CA ASP A 383 -29.90 1.80 -6.84
C ASP A 383 -29.20 2.58 -7.95
N ARG A 384 -29.91 2.80 -9.06
CA ARG A 384 -29.38 3.47 -10.26
C ARG A 384 -28.89 4.89 -9.99
N ALA A 385 -29.52 5.63 -9.07
CA ALA A 385 -29.10 7.00 -8.78
C ALA A 385 -27.74 7.00 -8.06
N LEU A 386 -27.57 6.13 -7.06
CA LEU A 386 -26.30 5.90 -6.38
C LEU A 386 -25.22 5.33 -7.32
N SER A 387 -25.56 4.41 -8.23
CA SER A 387 -24.62 3.91 -9.24
C SER A 387 -24.09 5.04 -10.12
N ASN A 388 -24.95 5.99 -10.53
CA ASN A 388 -24.51 7.12 -11.35
C ASN A 388 -23.50 8.02 -10.64
N TYR A 389 -23.65 8.22 -9.33
CA TYR A 389 -22.68 8.97 -8.53
C TYR A 389 -21.32 8.28 -8.51
N ILE A 390 -21.28 6.96 -8.30
CA ILE A 390 -20.02 6.21 -8.24
C ILE A 390 -19.42 5.97 -9.63
N ASN A 391 -20.24 5.81 -10.68
CA ASN A 391 -19.76 5.77 -12.07
C ASN A 391 -18.95 7.01 -12.40
N ARG A 392 -19.38 8.18 -11.92
CA ARG A 392 -18.63 9.41 -12.11
C ARG A 392 -17.31 9.44 -11.34
N VAL A 393 -17.29 8.92 -10.11
CA VAL A 393 -16.05 8.75 -9.36
C VAL A 393 -15.08 7.86 -10.15
N ALA A 394 -15.56 6.74 -10.69
CA ALA A 394 -14.77 5.85 -11.54
C ALA A 394 -14.30 6.55 -12.83
N GLU A 395 -15.15 7.28 -13.54
CA GLU A 395 -14.77 8.07 -14.71
C GLU A 395 -13.68 9.09 -14.38
N ASN A 396 -13.75 9.75 -13.24
CA ASN A 396 -12.76 10.73 -12.80
C ASN A 396 -11.42 10.07 -12.43
N ILE A 397 -11.45 8.88 -11.80
CA ILE A 397 -10.26 8.05 -11.57
C ILE A 397 -9.62 7.64 -12.91
N ILE A 398 -10.42 7.12 -13.85
CA ILE A 398 -9.95 6.66 -15.17
C ILE A 398 -9.32 7.81 -15.96
N ASN A 399 -9.91 9.00 -15.90
CA ASN A 399 -9.38 10.19 -16.57
C ASN A 399 -8.34 10.94 -15.72
N GLU A 400 -7.84 10.35 -14.64
CA GLU A 400 -6.77 10.91 -13.82
C GLU A 400 -7.07 12.34 -13.32
N ASN A 401 -8.32 12.60 -12.96
CA ASN A 401 -8.86 13.90 -12.54
C ASN A 401 -8.75 15.04 -13.58
N LYS A 402 -8.36 14.77 -14.83
CA LYS A 402 -8.14 15.78 -15.88
C LYS A 402 -9.30 16.76 -16.09
N PHE A 403 -10.53 16.31 -15.82
CA PHE A 403 -11.76 17.10 -16.01
C PHE A 403 -12.44 17.47 -14.69
N CYS A 404 -11.81 17.17 -13.55
CA CYS A 404 -12.33 17.55 -12.24
C CYS A 404 -12.02 19.02 -11.96
N PRO A 405 -12.97 19.80 -11.43
CA PRO A 405 -12.65 21.12 -10.91
C PRO A 405 -11.72 20.97 -9.71
N THR A 406 -10.84 21.94 -9.54
CA THR A 406 -9.92 22.03 -8.42
C THR A 406 -10.49 22.92 -7.33
N LEU A 407 -9.81 23.02 -6.19
CA LEU A 407 -10.23 23.91 -5.10
C LEU A 407 -10.18 25.40 -5.51
N SER A 408 -9.41 25.77 -6.54
CA SER A 408 -9.35 27.13 -7.08
C SER A 408 -10.61 27.55 -7.86
N ASN A 409 -11.42 26.59 -8.32
CA ASN A 409 -12.72 26.87 -8.94
C ASN A 409 -13.74 27.40 -7.93
N SER A 410 -14.76 28.11 -8.42
CA SER A 410 -15.84 28.63 -7.57
C SER A 410 -16.75 27.51 -7.03
N ASN A 411 -17.44 27.78 -5.92
CA ASN A 411 -18.41 26.82 -5.36
C ASN A 411 -19.49 26.44 -6.37
N ASP A 412 -19.98 27.39 -7.15
CA ASP A 412 -21.01 27.15 -8.16
C ASP A 412 -20.51 26.21 -9.27
N GLU A 413 -19.28 26.41 -9.76
CA GLU A 413 -18.66 25.51 -10.74
C GLU A 413 -18.52 24.09 -10.19
N ILE A 414 -18.04 23.95 -8.95
CA ILE A 414 -17.87 22.64 -8.31
C ILE A 414 -19.22 21.96 -8.08
N ILE A 415 -20.24 22.68 -7.60
CA ILE A 415 -21.57 22.13 -7.37
C ILE A 415 -22.25 21.75 -8.70
N GLN A 416 -22.17 22.60 -9.72
CA GLN A 416 -22.69 22.31 -11.06
C GLN A 416 -22.01 21.10 -11.67
N PHE A 417 -20.68 20.97 -11.48
CA PHE A 417 -19.97 19.76 -11.78
C PHE A 417 -20.67 18.62 -11.05
N LEU A 418 -20.62 18.53 -9.72
CA LEU A 418 -21.15 17.41 -8.94
C LEU A 418 -22.60 17.00 -9.26
N GLN A 419 -23.48 17.96 -9.55
CA GLN A 419 -24.90 17.74 -9.84
C GLN A 419 -25.21 17.31 -11.27
N LYS A 420 -24.27 17.44 -12.21
CA LYS A 420 -24.51 17.05 -13.61
C LYS A 420 -24.87 15.57 -13.72
N ASN A 421 -26.17 15.29 -13.93
CA ASN A 421 -26.68 13.94 -14.16
C ASN A 421 -26.08 13.37 -15.45
N GLY A 422 -25.63 12.12 -15.39
CA GLY A 422 -24.98 11.37 -16.47
C GLY A 422 -25.84 11.12 -17.71
N LYS A 423 -26.25 12.20 -18.40
CA LYS A 423 -26.72 12.17 -19.78
C LYS A 423 -25.66 12.83 -20.65
N GLY A 424 -24.83 12.00 -21.31
CA GLY A 424 -24.19 12.39 -22.57
C GLY A 424 -22.69 12.73 -22.56
N GLY A 425 -21.83 12.01 -21.83
CA GLY A 425 -20.37 12.15 -21.97
C GLY A 425 -19.74 11.28 -23.07
N LEU A 426 -20.19 10.03 -23.18
CA LEU A 426 -19.55 9.01 -24.04
C LEU A 426 -19.67 9.28 -25.55
N LEU A 427 -20.75 9.92 -26.02
CA LEU A 427 -20.97 10.19 -27.45
C LEU A 427 -20.55 11.60 -27.92
N GLY A 428 -20.42 12.56 -27.01
CA GLY A 428 -20.02 13.94 -27.34
C GLY A 428 -18.50 14.08 -27.52
N ASN A 429 -17.72 13.42 -26.69
CA ASN A 429 -16.27 13.57 -26.68
C ASN A 429 -15.56 12.76 -27.80
N ILE A 430 -16.13 11.63 -28.24
CA ILE A 430 -15.59 10.86 -29.37
C ILE A 430 -15.78 11.62 -30.70
N LYS A 431 -16.90 12.35 -30.87
CA LYS A 431 -17.11 13.18 -32.07
C LYS A 431 -16.13 14.34 -32.18
N ARG A 432 -15.66 14.89 -31.06
CA ARG A 432 -14.72 16.02 -31.04
C ARG A 432 -13.29 15.60 -31.44
N ILE A 433 -12.89 14.36 -31.12
CA ILE A 433 -11.61 13.77 -31.55
C ILE A 433 -11.65 13.42 -33.05
N ALA A 434 -12.80 12.98 -33.56
CA ALA A 434 -12.96 12.71 -34.99
C ALA A 434 -13.01 13.99 -35.85
N SER A 435 -13.46 15.13 -35.31
CA SER A 435 -13.52 16.40 -36.05
C SER A 435 -12.20 17.19 -36.08
N SER A 436 -11.20 16.82 -35.28
CA SER A 436 -9.87 17.47 -35.27
C SER A 436 -8.81 16.71 -36.08
N LEU A 437 -9.23 15.66 -36.82
CA LEU A 437 -8.38 14.87 -37.72
C LEU A 437 -8.94 14.87 -39.16
N GLY A 438 -9.79 15.85 -39.50
CA GLY A 438 -10.31 16.07 -40.85
C GLY A 438 -9.62 17.24 -41.55
#